data_AF-A0A1Z9BTH9-F1
#
_entry.id   AF-A0A1Z9BTH9-F1
#
_cell.length_a   1.000
_cell.length_b   1.000
_cell.length_c   1.000
_cell.angle_alpha   90.00
_cell.angle_beta   90.00
_cell.angle_gamma   90.00
#
_symmetry.space_group_name_H-M   'P 1'
#
loop_
_entity.id
_entity.type
_entity.pdbx_description
1 polymer ?
#
loop_
_entity_poly.entity_id
_entity_poly.type
_entity_poly.pdbx_seq_one_letter_code
_entity_poly.pdbx_strand_id
1 'polypeptide(L)'
;MAEKFENQGGFATSEPPALFRWAASKFVTRMASEASLQRRRRQVEKRRARANEPFCVEYFHQLDDGYSHLAAQLLAPMLERYDVELRVHLVSEDVGPNLPEPDLLRALSRYDAAQVAPHYGLRFPAEGKPPGPEMLERAGGLLAAADDEAMPSLIDKVSEALWSGDEGALRSLAEEQAVSSPDQLKARIEQGNARRAALGHYSGAMFFFGGEWYWGADRFYHLENRLIELGRSRDPSAPRLCPRPEIEVGPLKDDGSLTFEIYPSLRSPYTAVIFETALRLAESTGVRAVIRPVLPMVMRGVPATRQKGQYIFKDAAREARALGLDFGRFYDPIGEPVRRGYSLYPWAAEQGRGADLLSSFLRRAFYEGVNTNTDRGLQRVVEQAGLSWEEARTRVGGPGWEEELEQNRLTMYAFGSWGVPSFRLLDARGEPVLALWGQDRLWLFAREIQRLLRARKV
;
A
#
# COMPACT_ATOMS: atom_id res chain seq x y z
N MET A 1 1.36 -15.06 21.03
CA MET A 1 1.24 -14.08 22.13
C MET A 1 2.03 -12.85 21.72
N ALA A 2 1.38 -11.72 21.51
CA ALA A 2 2.06 -10.49 21.09
C ALA A 2 2.82 -9.91 22.29
N GLU A 3 4.13 -9.75 22.15
CA GLU A 3 4.96 -9.14 23.19
C GLU A 3 4.47 -7.72 23.49
N LYS A 4 4.34 -7.41 24.79
CA LYS A 4 4.15 -6.05 25.30
C LYS A 4 5.31 -5.17 24.81
N PHE A 5 5.03 -3.89 24.61
CA PHE A 5 6.00 -2.87 24.22
C PHE A 5 7.35 -2.99 24.96
N GLU A 6 8.35 -3.56 24.30
CA GLU A 6 9.76 -3.31 24.60
C GLU A 6 10.39 -2.60 23.40
N ASN A 7 10.97 -1.44 23.66
CA ASN A 7 11.69 -0.64 22.67
C ASN A 7 13.00 -1.37 22.34
N GLN A 8 12.94 -2.34 21.43
CA GLN A 8 14.10 -3.09 20.97
C GLN A 8 14.93 -2.17 20.06
N GLY A 9 15.89 -1.48 20.67
CA GLY A 9 16.79 -0.53 20.02
C GLY A 9 17.56 -1.16 18.87
N GLY A 10 17.12 -0.88 17.64
CA GLY A 10 17.89 -1.09 16.42
C GLY A 10 18.45 0.24 15.88
N PHE A 11 19.40 0.17 14.95
CA PHE A 11 20.09 1.31 14.32
C PHE A 11 19.17 2.35 13.62
N ALA A 12 17.86 2.12 13.57
CA ALA A 12 16.86 3.17 13.44
C ALA A 12 16.41 3.56 14.85
N THR A 13 17.12 4.49 15.50
CA THR A 13 16.67 4.99 16.80
C THR A 13 15.25 5.52 16.63
N SER A 14 14.33 5.04 17.47
CA SER A 14 12.98 5.59 17.55
C SER A 14 13.02 7.09 17.84
N GLU A 15 14.17 7.62 18.29
CA GLU A 15 14.48 9.03 18.45
C GLU A 15 15.74 9.46 17.66
N PRO A 16 15.61 10.00 16.43
CA PRO A 16 16.75 10.54 15.70
C PRO A 16 17.22 11.90 16.25
N PRO A 17 18.55 12.17 16.30
CA PRO A 17 19.07 13.49 16.66
C PRO A 17 18.55 14.60 15.73
N ALA A 18 18.40 15.82 16.25
CA ALA A 18 17.76 16.94 15.54
C ALA A 18 18.39 17.24 14.16
N LEU A 19 19.73 17.26 14.08
CA LEU A 19 20.44 17.50 12.82
C LEU A 19 20.19 16.39 11.79
N PHE A 20 20.21 15.12 12.24
CA PHE A 20 19.92 13.98 11.37
C PHE A 20 18.47 14.02 10.87
N ARG A 21 17.51 14.29 11.76
CA ARG A 21 16.09 14.45 11.42
C ARG A 21 15.89 15.52 10.35
N TRP A 22 16.51 16.70 10.53
CA TRP A 22 16.43 17.78 9.55
C TRP A 22 17.03 17.36 8.20
N ALA A 23 18.22 16.78 8.19
CA ALA A 23 18.90 16.35 6.96
C ALA A 23 18.10 15.26 6.21
N ALA A 24 17.63 14.23 6.93
CA ALA A 24 16.79 13.16 6.39
C ALA A 24 15.48 13.73 5.80
N SER A 25 14.85 14.67 6.49
CA SER A 25 13.63 15.34 6.03
C SER A 25 13.83 16.10 4.72
N LYS A 26 14.93 16.86 4.60
CA LYS A 26 15.29 17.57 3.37
C LYS A 26 15.62 16.60 2.22
N PHE A 27 16.31 15.50 2.52
CA PHE A 27 16.57 14.46 1.54
C PHE A 27 15.27 13.83 1.02
N VAL A 28 14.36 13.41 1.90
CA VAL A 28 13.06 12.81 1.52
C VAL A 28 12.22 13.79 0.71
N THR A 29 12.13 15.05 1.15
CA THR A 29 11.43 16.13 0.42
C THR A 29 11.95 16.25 -1.02
N ARG A 30 13.28 16.34 -1.18
CA ARG A 30 13.89 16.42 -2.51
C ARG A 30 13.64 15.15 -3.33
N MET A 31 13.80 13.98 -2.73
CA MET A 31 13.67 12.68 -3.40
C MET A 31 12.25 12.44 -3.93
N ALA A 32 11.22 12.81 -3.16
CA ALA A 32 9.80 12.60 -3.45
C ALA A 32 9.19 13.68 -4.36
N SER A 33 9.87 14.81 -4.54
CA SER A 33 9.41 15.91 -5.41
C SER A 33 9.24 15.47 -6.87
N GLU A 34 8.25 16.07 -7.53
CA GLU A 34 7.97 15.83 -8.95
C GLU A 34 9.16 16.23 -9.84
N ALA A 35 9.80 17.37 -9.55
CA ALA A 35 10.98 17.82 -10.29
C ALA A 35 12.10 16.77 -10.29
N SER A 36 12.35 16.12 -9.13
CA SER A 36 13.32 15.02 -9.04
C SER A 36 12.88 13.78 -9.81
N LEU A 37 11.59 13.43 -9.76
CA LEU A 37 11.03 12.33 -10.55
C LEU A 37 11.22 12.56 -12.05
N GLN A 38 10.79 13.72 -12.56
CA GLN A 38 10.90 14.07 -13.98
C GLN A 38 12.36 14.17 -14.44
N ARG A 39 13.26 14.65 -13.57
CA ARG A 39 14.70 14.64 -13.85
C ARG A 39 15.25 13.22 -14.00
N ARG A 40 14.90 12.31 -13.09
CA ARG A 40 15.30 10.89 -13.17
C ARG A 40 14.77 10.23 -14.44
N ARG A 41 13.48 10.41 -14.74
CA ARG A 41 12.83 9.93 -15.97
C ARG A 41 13.61 10.38 -17.21
N ARG A 42 13.87 11.69 -17.36
CA ARG A 42 14.64 12.23 -18.50
C ARG A 42 16.05 11.65 -18.60
N GLN A 43 16.73 11.44 -17.47
CA GLN A 43 18.06 10.84 -17.45
C GLN A 43 18.05 9.38 -17.90
N VAL A 44 17.07 8.60 -17.44
CA VAL A 44 16.89 7.21 -17.82
C VAL A 44 16.57 7.08 -19.31
N GLU A 45 15.61 7.86 -19.83
CA GLU A 45 15.28 7.81 -21.26
C GLU A 45 16.46 8.23 -22.14
N LYS A 46 17.22 9.25 -21.73
CA LYS A 46 18.42 9.68 -22.46
C LYS A 46 19.49 8.58 -22.48
N ARG A 47 19.66 7.85 -21.38
CA ARG A 47 20.60 6.72 -21.31
C ARG A 47 20.12 5.57 -22.21
N ARG A 48 18.85 5.18 -22.08
CA ARG A 48 18.22 4.12 -22.90
C ARG A 48 18.38 4.40 -24.40
N ALA A 49 18.01 5.61 -24.83
CA ALA A 49 18.12 6.02 -26.23
C ALA A 49 19.57 6.01 -26.76
N ARG A 50 20.55 6.43 -25.94
CA ARG A 50 21.98 6.37 -26.31
C ARG A 50 22.51 4.95 -26.44
N ALA A 51 21.99 4.03 -25.64
CA ALA A 51 22.36 2.63 -25.66
C ALA A 51 21.55 1.80 -26.67
N ASN A 52 20.59 2.42 -27.38
CA ASN A 52 19.60 1.75 -28.22
C ASN A 52 18.87 0.61 -27.49
N GLU A 53 18.63 0.78 -26.18
CA GLU A 53 17.96 -0.21 -25.34
C GLU A 53 16.44 -0.20 -25.64
N PRO A 54 15.78 -1.36 -25.69
CA PRO A 54 14.34 -1.44 -25.86
C PRO A 54 13.60 -0.88 -24.64
N PHE A 55 12.31 -0.63 -24.80
CA PHE A 55 11.43 -0.33 -23.68
C PHE A 55 11.05 -1.64 -22.99
N CYS A 56 11.83 -2.06 -22.00
CA CYS A 56 11.61 -3.31 -21.27
C CYS A 56 10.92 -3.06 -19.93
N VAL A 57 9.77 -3.70 -19.73
CA VAL A 57 9.10 -3.83 -18.43
C VAL A 57 9.58 -5.14 -17.80
N GLU A 58 10.06 -5.10 -16.56
CA GLU A 58 10.37 -6.30 -15.79
C GLU A 58 9.22 -6.56 -14.79
N TYR A 59 8.68 -7.78 -14.74
CA TYR A 59 7.63 -8.17 -13.81
C TYR A 59 8.13 -9.27 -12.86
N PHE A 60 7.85 -9.11 -11.58
CA PHE A 60 8.29 -10.02 -10.52
C PHE A 60 7.08 -10.75 -9.94
N HIS A 61 6.90 -12.00 -10.34
CA HIS A 61 5.75 -12.83 -10.01
C HIS A 61 6.05 -13.75 -8.82
N GLN A 62 5.18 -13.72 -7.82
CA GLN A 62 5.21 -14.65 -6.68
C GLN A 62 3.98 -15.57 -6.76
N LEU A 63 4.18 -16.89 -6.77
CA LEU A 63 3.10 -17.86 -7.03
C LEU A 63 1.98 -17.83 -5.97
N ASP A 64 2.35 -17.69 -4.70
CA ASP A 64 1.46 -17.75 -3.54
C ASP A 64 0.97 -16.36 -3.08
N ASP A 65 1.07 -15.35 -3.95
CA ASP A 65 0.61 -13.99 -3.68
C ASP A 65 -0.64 -13.63 -4.52
N GLY A 66 -1.74 -13.29 -3.84
CA GLY A 66 -2.99 -12.93 -4.51
C GLY A 66 -2.85 -11.70 -5.42
N TYR A 67 -1.99 -10.75 -5.07
CA TYR A 67 -1.71 -9.59 -5.93
C TYR A 67 -0.96 -9.98 -7.21
N SER A 68 -0.12 -11.00 -7.13
CA SER A 68 0.61 -11.52 -8.28
C SER A 68 -0.35 -12.22 -9.26
N HIS A 69 -1.41 -12.88 -8.76
CA HIS A 69 -2.48 -13.42 -9.62
C HIS A 69 -3.23 -12.32 -10.37
N LEU A 70 -3.60 -11.23 -9.70
CA LEU A 70 -4.26 -10.09 -10.38
C LEU A 70 -3.35 -9.47 -11.44
N ALA A 71 -2.06 -9.32 -11.14
CA ALA A 71 -1.10 -8.75 -12.09
C ALA A 71 -0.81 -9.69 -13.27
N ALA A 72 -0.86 -11.01 -13.09
CA ALA A 72 -0.66 -12.00 -14.17
C ALA A 72 -1.66 -11.80 -15.33
N GLN A 73 -2.92 -11.50 -14.99
CA GLN A 73 -4.00 -11.22 -15.95
C GLN A 73 -3.77 -9.96 -16.80
N LEU A 74 -2.86 -9.07 -16.38
CA LEU A 74 -2.55 -7.82 -17.08
C LEU A 74 -1.39 -7.96 -18.07
N LEU A 75 -0.61 -9.05 -18.02
CA LEU A 75 0.64 -9.15 -18.81
C LEU A 75 0.40 -9.25 -20.31
N ALA A 76 -0.43 -10.20 -20.75
CA ALA A 76 -0.75 -10.35 -22.17
C ALA A 76 -1.51 -9.12 -22.72
N PRO A 77 -2.57 -8.60 -22.06
CA PRO A 77 -3.21 -7.35 -22.48
C PRO A 77 -2.25 -6.16 -22.56
N MET A 78 -1.27 -6.06 -21.65
CA MET A 78 -0.24 -5.01 -21.72
C MET A 78 0.59 -5.10 -22.99
N LEU A 79 1.03 -6.30 -23.36
CA LEU A 79 1.83 -6.54 -24.56
C LEU A 79 1.05 -6.30 -25.84
N GLU A 80 -0.26 -6.47 -25.85
CA GLU A 80 -1.13 -6.07 -26.96
C GLU A 80 -1.29 -4.54 -27.03
N ARG A 81 -1.45 -3.90 -25.86
CA ARG A 81 -1.75 -2.47 -25.72
C ARG A 81 -0.55 -1.55 -25.94
N TYR A 82 0.63 -1.97 -25.49
CA TYR A 82 1.82 -1.13 -25.41
C TYR A 82 3.03 -1.77 -26.11
N ASP A 83 3.72 -0.98 -26.92
CA ASP A 83 4.96 -1.32 -27.61
C ASP A 83 6.15 -1.37 -26.62
N VAL A 84 6.22 -2.49 -25.90
CA VAL A 84 7.24 -2.80 -24.89
C VAL A 84 7.64 -4.26 -24.96
N GLU A 85 8.86 -4.55 -24.51
CA GLU A 85 9.28 -5.91 -24.16
C GLU A 85 8.87 -6.20 -22.71
N LEU A 86 8.62 -7.47 -22.39
CA LEU A 86 8.35 -7.93 -21.04
C LEU A 86 9.37 -9.00 -20.65
N ARG A 87 9.93 -8.88 -19.45
CA ARG A 87 10.73 -9.92 -18.80
C ARG A 87 10.08 -10.33 -17.50
N VAL A 88 9.78 -11.60 -17.34
CA VAL A 88 9.15 -12.13 -16.12
C VAL A 88 10.18 -12.84 -15.27
N HIS A 89 10.23 -12.47 -14.00
CA HIS A 89 11.07 -13.07 -12.97
C HIS A 89 10.18 -13.75 -11.94
N LEU A 90 10.42 -15.04 -11.70
CA LEU A 90 9.82 -15.74 -10.58
C LEU A 90 10.55 -15.33 -9.31
N VAL A 91 9.81 -15.03 -8.24
CA VAL A 91 10.37 -14.60 -6.95
C VAL A 91 9.66 -15.30 -5.81
N SER A 92 10.36 -15.43 -4.68
CA SER A 92 9.76 -15.85 -3.42
C SER A 92 9.28 -14.66 -2.62
N GLU A 93 8.52 -14.93 -1.57
CA GLU A 93 8.30 -13.96 -0.50
C GLU A 93 9.64 -13.47 0.09
N ASP A 94 9.66 -12.23 0.57
CA ASP A 94 10.81 -11.70 1.33
C ASP A 94 10.80 -12.28 2.75
N VAL A 95 11.90 -12.93 3.14
CA VAL A 95 12.12 -13.40 4.52
C VAL A 95 12.88 -12.38 5.37
N GLY A 96 13.17 -11.21 4.81
CA GLY A 96 13.92 -10.14 5.43
C GLY A 96 13.09 -9.16 6.29
N PRO A 97 13.75 -8.14 6.88
CA PRO A 97 13.14 -7.19 7.81
C PRO A 97 12.10 -6.25 7.17
N ASN A 98 11.87 -6.33 5.85
CA ASN A 98 10.84 -5.52 5.19
C ASN A 98 9.43 -6.08 5.38
N LEU A 99 9.30 -7.37 5.73
CA LEU A 99 8.04 -8.07 5.92
C LEU A 99 7.85 -8.49 7.40
N PRO A 100 7.30 -7.61 8.25
CA PRO A 100 7.20 -7.86 9.68
C PRO A 100 6.10 -8.86 10.08
N GLU A 101 5.08 -9.05 9.23
CA GLU A 101 3.89 -9.85 9.54
C GLU A 101 3.53 -10.72 8.31
N PRO A 102 4.35 -11.74 7.96
CA PRO A 102 4.18 -12.51 6.74
C PRO A 102 2.86 -13.29 6.69
N ASP A 103 2.46 -13.93 7.79
CA ASP A 103 1.22 -14.73 7.82
C ASP A 103 -0.02 -13.86 7.64
N LEU A 104 -0.04 -12.67 8.27
CA LEU A 104 -1.10 -11.69 8.05
C LEU A 104 -1.09 -11.17 6.62
N LEU A 105 0.09 -10.93 6.02
CA LEU A 105 0.16 -10.50 4.61
C LEU A 105 -0.36 -11.55 3.65
N ARG A 106 -0.01 -12.82 3.83
CA ARG A 106 -0.53 -13.89 2.97
C ARG A 106 -2.04 -14.03 3.11
N ALA A 107 -2.59 -13.94 4.32
CA ALA A 107 -4.05 -13.98 4.51
C ALA A 107 -4.73 -12.76 3.88
N LEU A 108 -4.19 -11.57 4.11
CA LEU A 108 -4.72 -10.33 3.60
C LEU A 108 -4.64 -10.26 2.07
N SER A 109 -3.54 -10.71 1.44
CA SER A 109 -3.40 -10.66 -0.02
C SER A 109 -4.50 -11.45 -0.73
N ARG A 110 -4.92 -12.59 -0.19
CA ARG A 110 -6.02 -13.39 -0.72
C ARG A 110 -7.37 -12.71 -0.52
N TYR A 111 -7.63 -12.26 0.71
CA TYR A 111 -8.88 -11.60 1.03
C TYR A 111 -9.06 -10.32 0.20
N ASP A 112 -8.04 -9.45 0.19
CA ASP A 112 -8.07 -8.20 -0.54
C ASP A 112 -8.15 -8.40 -2.06
N ALA A 113 -7.38 -9.35 -2.62
CA ALA A 113 -7.48 -9.67 -4.05
C ALA A 113 -8.91 -10.11 -4.44
N ALA A 114 -9.57 -10.93 -3.61
CA ALA A 114 -10.97 -11.31 -3.82
C ALA A 114 -11.92 -10.10 -3.79
N GLN A 115 -11.65 -9.11 -2.93
CA GLN A 115 -12.47 -7.91 -2.85
C GLN A 115 -12.28 -6.97 -4.06
N VAL A 116 -11.04 -6.79 -4.54
CA VAL A 116 -10.74 -5.78 -5.57
C VAL A 116 -10.84 -6.29 -7.00
N ALA A 117 -10.63 -7.59 -7.26
CA ALA A 117 -10.57 -8.13 -8.63
C ALA A 117 -11.80 -7.78 -9.49
N PRO A 118 -13.05 -7.96 -9.02
CA PRO A 118 -14.23 -7.66 -9.84
C PRO A 118 -14.31 -6.19 -10.25
N HIS A 119 -13.72 -5.29 -9.48
CA HIS A 119 -13.72 -3.85 -9.74
C HIS A 119 -12.66 -3.40 -10.74
N TYR A 120 -11.65 -4.23 -10.97
CA TYR A 120 -10.65 -4.06 -12.03
C TYR A 120 -10.98 -4.83 -13.31
N GLY A 121 -12.11 -5.55 -13.35
CA GLY A 121 -12.42 -6.48 -14.45
C GLY A 121 -11.51 -7.71 -14.46
N LEU A 122 -10.91 -8.03 -13.31
CA LEU A 122 -10.03 -9.17 -13.10
C LEU A 122 -10.76 -10.28 -12.34
N ARG A 123 -10.18 -11.47 -12.36
CA ARG A 123 -10.71 -12.67 -11.73
C ARG A 123 -9.92 -12.98 -10.46
N PHE A 124 -10.65 -13.39 -9.43
CA PHE A 124 -10.10 -14.00 -8.24
C PHE A 124 -11.17 -14.88 -7.59
N PRO A 125 -10.85 -16.09 -7.12
CA PRO A 125 -11.81 -16.97 -6.47
C PRO A 125 -12.34 -16.38 -5.17
N ALA A 126 -13.67 -16.32 -5.00
CA ALA A 126 -14.30 -15.65 -3.85
C ALA A 126 -13.86 -16.22 -2.49
N GLU A 127 -13.58 -17.51 -2.41
CA GLU A 127 -13.12 -18.15 -1.16
C GLU A 127 -11.66 -17.81 -0.82
N GLY A 128 -10.83 -17.44 -1.81
CA GLY A 128 -9.43 -17.07 -1.60
C GLY A 128 -8.63 -18.09 -0.78
N LYS A 129 -8.83 -19.38 -1.02
CA LYS A 129 -8.10 -20.45 -0.33
C LYS A 129 -6.61 -20.40 -0.69
N PRO A 130 -5.70 -20.66 0.27
CA PRO A 130 -4.28 -20.77 -0.05
C PRO A 130 -4.05 -21.99 -0.97
N PRO A 131 -3.23 -21.85 -2.03
CA PRO A 131 -2.90 -22.98 -2.89
C PRO A 131 -2.16 -24.09 -2.13
N GLY A 132 -2.38 -25.35 -2.52
CA GLY A 132 -1.70 -26.50 -1.94
C GLY A 132 -0.22 -26.60 -2.36
N PRO A 133 0.67 -27.18 -1.51
CA PRO A 133 2.11 -27.28 -1.82
C PRO A 133 2.42 -28.01 -3.15
N GLU A 134 1.72 -29.11 -3.44
CA GLU A 134 1.91 -29.87 -4.69
C GLU A 134 1.48 -29.08 -5.93
N MET A 135 0.42 -28.27 -5.81
CA MET A 135 -0.01 -27.37 -6.87
C MET A 135 1.00 -26.24 -7.09
N LEU A 136 1.56 -25.67 -6.01
CA LEU A 136 2.61 -24.65 -6.09
C LEU A 136 3.87 -25.18 -6.79
N GLU A 137 4.31 -26.39 -6.45
CA GLU A 137 5.46 -27.02 -7.10
C GLU A 137 5.21 -27.24 -8.60
N ARG A 138 4.04 -27.77 -8.96
CA ARG A 138 3.65 -28.01 -10.36
C ARG A 138 3.54 -26.70 -11.15
N ALA A 139 2.83 -25.71 -10.61
CA ALA A 139 2.69 -24.39 -11.20
C ALA A 139 4.05 -23.71 -11.36
N GLY A 140 4.90 -23.78 -10.34
CA GLY A 140 6.26 -23.28 -10.40
C GLY A 140 7.08 -23.95 -11.51
N GLY A 141 7.03 -25.29 -11.59
CA GLY A 141 7.74 -26.07 -12.62
C GLY A 141 7.32 -25.70 -14.05
N LEU A 142 6.02 -25.48 -14.28
CA LEU A 142 5.48 -25.00 -15.57
C LEU A 142 6.06 -23.62 -15.94
N LEU A 143 5.96 -22.65 -15.02
CA LEU A 143 6.46 -21.30 -15.27
C LEU A 143 7.99 -21.26 -15.38
N ALA A 144 8.68 -22.14 -14.66
CA ALA A 144 10.14 -22.22 -14.73
C ALA A 144 10.67 -22.84 -16.01
N ALA A 145 9.86 -23.60 -16.74
CA ALA A 145 10.21 -24.14 -18.05
C ALA A 145 9.82 -23.21 -19.22
N ALA A 146 8.85 -22.30 -19.01
CA ALA A 146 8.40 -21.40 -20.07
C ALA A 146 9.49 -20.44 -20.56
N ASP A 147 9.53 -20.28 -21.88
CA ASP A 147 10.29 -19.24 -22.55
C ASP A 147 9.59 -17.87 -22.46
N ASP A 148 10.31 -16.81 -22.86
CA ASP A 148 9.83 -15.44 -22.73
C ASP A 148 8.61 -15.12 -23.64
N GLU A 149 8.41 -15.87 -24.73
CA GLU A 149 7.31 -15.66 -25.67
C GLU A 149 5.99 -16.25 -25.13
N ALA A 150 6.04 -17.47 -24.59
CA ALA A 150 4.86 -18.14 -24.04
C ALA A 150 4.48 -17.62 -22.64
N MET A 151 5.46 -17.18 -21.85
CA MET A 151 5.30 -16.81 -20.44
C MET A 151 4.11 -15.88 -20.14
N PRO A 152 3.87 -14.77 -20.86
CA PRO A 152 2.82 -13.82 -20.50
C PRO A 152 1.41 -14.42 -20.59
N SER A 153 1.20 -15.37 -21.50
CA SER A 153 -0.08 -16.08 -21.66
C SER A 153 -0.19 -17.29 -20.74
N LEU A 154 0.92 -18.00 -20.52
CA LEU A 154 0.96 -19.19 -19.66
C LEU A 154 0.75 -18.82 -18.19
N ILE A 155 1.33 -17.71 -17.74
CA ILE A 155 1.26 -17.29 -16.34
C ILE A 155 -0.15 -16.96 -15.87
N ASP A 156 -0.99 -16.36 -16.73
CA ASP A 156 -2.41 -16.16 -16.41
C ASP A 156 -3.12 -17.52 -16.21
N LYS A 157 -2.97 -18.44 -17.16
CA LYS A 157 -3.60 -19.77 -17.11
C LYS A 157 -3.15 -20.61 -15.91
N VAL A 158 -1.84 -20.66 -15.66
CA VAL A 158 -1.26 -21.39 -14.53
C VAL A 158 -1.69 -20.76 -13.21
N SER A 159 -1.69 -19.43 -13.12
CA SER A 159 -2.11 -18.71 -11.92
C SER A 159 -3.61 -18.91 -11.65
N GLU A 160 -4.47 -18.82 -12.67
CA GLU A 160 -5.90 -19.11 -12.55
C GLU A 160 -6.15 -20.52 -12.02
N ALA A 161 -5.53 -21.55 -12.63
CA ALA A 161 -5.69 -22.93 -12.17
C ALA A 161 -5.16 -23.16 -10.75
N LEU A 162 -4.05 -22.51 -10.39
CA LEU A 162 -3.49 -22.56 -9.04
C LEU A 162 -4.44 -21.97 -8.00
N TRP A 163 -4.98 -20.78 -8.26
CA TRP A 163 -5.82 -20.06 -7.31
C TRP A 163 -7.24 -20.64 -7.23
N SER A 164 -7.80 -21.14 -8.34
CA SER A 164 -9.10 -21.80 -8.36
C SER A 164 -9.09 -23.22 -7.75
N GLY A 165 -7.91 -23.78 -7.45
CA GLY A 165 -7.79 -25.14 -6.96
C GLY A 165 -7.99 -26.21 -8.05
N ASP A 166 -7.85 -25.84 -9.33
CA ASP A 166 -8.05 -26.74 -10.45
C ASP A 166 -6.79 -27.56 -10.76
N GLU A 167 -6.62 -28.66 -10.01
CA GLU A 167 -5.54 -29.62 -10.22
C GLU A 167 -5.59 -30.28 -11.61
N GLY A 168 -6.79 -30.45 -12.18
CA GLY A 168 -6.99 -31.05 -13.50
C GLY A 168 -6.43 -30.17 -14.62
N ALA A 169 -6.70 -28.86 -14.55
CA ALA A 169 -6.15 -27.89 -15.48
C ALA A 169 -4.62 -27.81 -15.37
N LEU A 170 -4.04 -27.79 -14.16
CA LEU A 170 -2.58 -27.81 -14.00
C LEU A 170 -1.94 -29.09 -14.53
N ARG A 171 -2.62 -30.24 -14.38
CA ARG A 171 -2.14 -31.52 -14.94
C ARG A 171 -2.17 -31.50 -16.47
N SER A 172 -3.26 -31.03 -17.05
CA SER A 172 -3.40 -30.91 -18.51
C SER A 172 -2.33 -29.97 -19.09
N LEU A 173 -2.08 -28.82 -18.46
CA LEU A 173 -0.99 -27.92 -18.84
C LEU A 173 0.40 -28.60 -18.75
N ALA A 174 0.63 -29.43 -17.73
CA ALA A 174 1.89 -30.18 -17.56
C ALA A 174 2.07 -31.34 -18.55
N GLU A 175 1.00 -31.80 -19.20
CA GLU A 175 1.08 -32.79 -20.29
C GLU A 175 1.42 -32.13 -21.63
N GLU A 176 0.97 -30.88 -21.84
CA GLU A 176 1.17 -30.12 -23.08
C GLU A 176 2.45 -29.27 -23.09
N GLN A 177 2.96 -28.89 -21.92
CA GLN A 177 4.10 -27.97 -21.75
C GLN A 177 5.29 -28.67 -21.10
N ALA A 178 6.49 -28.13 -21.35
CA ALA A 178 7.66 -28.55 -20.59
C ALA A 178 7.49 -28.21 -19.11
N VAL A 179 8.03 -29.06 -18.22
CA VAL A 179 8.03 -28.84 -16.77
C VAL A 179 9.46 -28.93 -16.27
N SER A 180 9.90 -27.91 -15.55
CA SER A 180 11.23 -27.86 -14.96
C SER A 180 11.35 -28.77 -13.74
N SER A 181 12.57 -29.21 -13.45
CA SER A 181 12.86 -29.88 -12.18
C SER A 181 12.74 -28.90 -10.99
N PRO A 182 12.54 -29.40 -9.76
CA PRO A 182 12.54 -28.56 -8.56
C PRO A 182 13.81 -27.71 -8.40
N ASP A 183 14.98 -28.24 -8.78
CA ASP A 183 16.26 -27.52 -8.74
C ASP A 183 16.31 -26.37 -9.76
N GLN A 184 15.76 -26.57 -10.96
CA GLN A 184 15.66 -25.53 -11.97
C GLN A 184 14.69 -24.42 -11.54
N LEU A 185 13.54 -24.78 -10.97
CA LEU A 185 12.60 -23.83 -10.37
C LEU A 185 13.27 -23.00 -9.29
N LYS A 186 13.95 -23.65 -8.34
CA LYS A 186 14.68 -22.98 -7.27
C LYS A 186 15.73 -22.01 -7.83
N ALA A 187 16.54 -22.44 -8.80
CA ALA A 187 17.53 -21.57 -9.44
C ALA A 187 16.90 -20.35 -10.14
N ARG A 188 15.75 -20.53 -10.81
CA ARG A 188 15.03 -19.41 -11.46
C ARG A 188 14.48 -18.42 -10.44
N ILE A 189 13.96 -18.91 -9.31
CA ILE A 189 13.51 -18.06 -8.18
C ILE A 189 14.68 -17.31 -7.56
N GLU A 190 15.81 -17.98 -7.31
CA GLU A 190 17.02 -17.33 -6.77
C GLU A 190 17.55 -16.23 -7.70
N GLN A 191 17.54 -16.47 -9.01
CA GLN A 191 17.90 -15.46 -10.02
C GLN A 191 16.93 -14.27 -9.99
N GLY A 192 15.62 -14.51 -9.94
CA GLY A 192 14.62 -13.45 -9.85
C GLY A 192 14.73 -12.65 -8.56
N ASN A 193 14.97 -13.32 -7.42
CA ASN A 193 15.21 -12.69 -6.14
C ASN A 193 16.46 -11.79 -6.17
N ALA A 194 17.56 -12.29 -6.74
CA ALA A 194 18.79 -11.52 -6.91
C ALA A 194 18.55 -10.28 -7.80
N ARG A 195 17.79 -10.43 -8.89
CA ARG A 195 17.42 -9.31 -9.77
C ARG A 195 16.56 -8.28 -9.04
N ARG A 196 15.52 -8.72 -8.32
CA ARG A 196 14.64 -7.86 -7.52
C ARG A 196 15.43 -7.07 -6.47
N ALA A 197 16.35 -7.74 -5.78
CA ALA A 197 17.22 -7.12 -4.79
C ALA A 197 18.19 -6.11 -5.41
N ALA A 198 18.80 -6.44 -6.56
CA ALA A 198 19.70 -5.54 -7.29
C ALA A 198 18.99 -4.26 -7.79
N LEU A 199 17.70 -4.35 -8.13
CA LEU A 199 16.86 -3.22 -8.49
C LEU A 199 16.28 -2.47 -7.27
N GLY A 200 16.59 -2.93 -6.05
CA GLY A 200 16.22 -2.26 -4.83
C GLY A 200 14.75 -2.45 -4.43
N HIS A 201 14.18 -3.65 -4.63
CA HIS A 201 12.89 -4.02 -4.03
C HIS A 201 12.86 -5.42 -3.40
N TYR A 202 11.71 -5.82 -2.88
CA TYR A 202 11.52 -6.98 -2.00
C TYR A 202 10.15 -7.64 -2.13
N SER A 203 9.12 -6.97 -2.66
CA SER A 203 7.77 -7.53 -2.79
C SER A 203 7.59 -8.36 -4.06
N GLY A 204 6.64 -9.30 -4.05
CA GLY A 204 6.02 -9.87 -5.25
C GLY A 204 5.04 -8.88 -5.90
N ALA A 205 4.43 -9.28 -7.01
CA ALA A 205 3.51 -8.48 -7.81
C ALA A 205 4.07 -7.12 -8.24
N MET A 206 5.36 -7.02 -8.51
CA MET A 206 6.00 -5.74 -8.84
C MET A 206 6.31 -5.65 -10.33
N PHE A 207 5.90 -4.55 -10.96
CA PHE A 207 6.42 -4.13 -12.25
C PHE A 207 7.55 -3.12 -12.05
N PHE A 208 8.59 -3.21 -12.86
CA PHE A 208 9.70 -2.26 -12.92
C PHE A 208 9.87 -1.73 -14.34
N PHE A 209 9.89 -0.41 -14.47
CA PHE A 209 10.13 0.24 -15.74
C PHE A 209 10.80 1.59 -15.53
N GLY A 210 11.89 1.85 -16.27
CA GLY A 210 12.54 3.15 -16.29
C GLY A 210 13.09 3.63 -14.93
N GLY A 211 13.45 2.72 -14.02
CA GLY A 211 13.92 3.06 -12.67
C GLY A 211 12.80 3.28 -11.64
N GLU A 212 11.56 2.94 -11.98
CA GLU A 212 10.38 3.06 -11.13
C GLU A 212 9.72 1.70 -10.91
N TRP A 213 9.12 1.55 -9.73
CA TRP A 213 8.38 0.38 -9.30
C TRP A 213 6.87 0.65 -9.33
N TYR A 214 6.06 -0.31 -9.72
CA TYR A 214 4.60 -0.22 -9.78
C TYR A 214 4.02 -1.52 -9.22
N TRP A 215 3.35 -1.43 -8.07
CA TRP A 215 2.79 -2.58 -7.38
C TRP A 215 1.43 -3.00 -7.95
N GLY A 216 1.37 -4.23 -8.46
CA GLY A 216 0.18 -4.95 -8.86
C GLY A 216 -0.74 -4.18 -9.80
N ALA A 217 -2.03 -4.53 -9.73
CA ALA A 217 -3.11 -3.80 -10.39
C ALA A 217 -3.22 -2.35 -9.88
N ASP A 218 -3.00 -2.12 -8.58
CA ASP A 218 -3.24 -0.84 -7.91
C ASP A 218 -2.35 0.32 -8.36
N ARG A 219 -1.15 0.03 -8.88
CA ARG A 219 -0.25 1.05 -9.47
C ARG A 219 -0.07 0.87 -10.96
N PHE A 220 -0.78 -0.07 -11.59
CA PHE A 220 -0.65 -0.35 -13.02
C PHE A 220 -0.97 0.89 -13.86
N TYR A 221 -1.97 1.68 -13.48
CA TYR A 221 -2.31 2.94 -14.15
C TYR A 221 -1.14 3.94 -14.24
N HIS A 222 -0.20 3.94 -13.28
CA HIS A 222 1.00 4.78 -13.35
C HIS A 222 1.99 4.28 -14.38
N LEU A 223 2.13 2.95 -14.52
CA LEU A 223 2.94 2.34 -15.58
C LEU A 223 2.33 2.68 -16.94
N GLU A 224 1.01 2.50 -17.09
CA GLU A 224 0.28 2.85 -18.31
C GLU A 224 0.47 4.32 -18.69
N ASN A 225 0.28 5.25 -17.73
CA ASN A 225 0.54 6.66 -17.95
C ASN A 225 1.97 6.91 -18.44
N ARG A 226 2.94 6.24 -17.84
CA ARG A 226 4.34 6.39 -18.22
C ARG A 226 4.60 5.89 -19.64
N LEU A 227 4.00 4.78 -20.05
CA LEU A 227 4.11 4.23 -21.40
C LEU A 227 3.41 5.12 -22.44
N ILE A 228 2.24 5.66 -22.10
CA ILE A 228 1.51 6.63 -22.92
C ILE A 228 2.34 7.91 -23.14
N GLU A 229 2.92 8.48 -22.08
CA GLU A 229 3.81 9.65 -22.16
C GLU A 229 5.02 9.43 -23.08
N LEU A 230 5.48 8.19 -23.21
CA LEU A 230 6.60 7.79 -24.06
C LEU A 230 6.16 7.38 -25.47
N GLY A 231 4.88 7.57 -25.81
CA GLY A 231 4.31 7.21 -27.11
C GLY A 231 4.39 5.72 -27.40
N ARG A 232 4.26 4.86 -26.37
CA ARG A 232 4.25 3.40 -26.52
C ARG A 232 2.86 2.81 -26.69
N SER A 233 1.80 3.59 -26.51
CA SER A 233 0.44 3.09 -26.74
C SER A 233 0.22 2.79 -28.22
N ARG A 234 -0.22 1.57 -28.55
CA ARG A 234 -0.63 1.19 -29.91
C ARG A 234 -2.00 1.76 -30.27
N ASP A 235 -2.80 2.12 -29.27
CA ASP A 235 -4.06 2.85 -29.46
C ASP A 235 -4.18 3.95 -28.38
N PRO A 236 -3.71 5.17 -28.66
CA PRO A 236 -3.77 6.28 -27.70
C PRO A 236 -5.19 6.70 -27.30
N SER A 237 -6.24 6.28 -28.02
CA SER A 237 -7.63 6.70 -27.78
C SER A 237 -8.38 5.81 -26.80
N ALA A 238 -8.06 4.52 -26.74
CA ALA A 238 -8.74 3.60 -25.85
C ALA A 238 -8.43 3.89 -24.36
N PRO A 239 -9.31 3.46 -23.43
CA PRO A 239 -9.09 3.62 -22.00
C PRO A 239 -7.92 2.76 -21.50
N ARG A 240 -7.39 3.13 -20.33
CA ARG A 240 -6.39 2.32 -19.61
C ARG A 240 -6.94 0.92 -19.31
N LEU A 241 -6.07 -0.08 -19.30
CA LEU A 241 -6.40 -1.46 -18.97
C LEU A 241 -6.82 -1.60 -17.50
N CYS A 242 -6.11 -0.91 -16.59
CA CYS A 242 -6.37 -1.02 -15.16
C CYS A 242 -6.34 0.37 -14.51
N PRO A 243 -7.36 1.22 -14.77
CA PRO A 243 -7.43 2.55 -14.18
C PRO A 243 -7.63 2.49 -12.66
N ARG A 244 -7.14 3.51 -11.95
CA ARG A 244 -7.41 3.67 -10.52
C ARG A 244 -8.91 3.91 -10.30
N PRO A 245 -9.60 3.11 -9.47
CA PRO A 245 -11.01 3.36 -9.15
C PRO A 245 -11.19 4.70 -8.44
N GLU A 246 -12.28 5.40 -8.77
CA GLU A 246 -12.63 6.66 -8.13
C GLU A 246 -13.29 6.44 -6.76
N ILE A 247 -13.07 7.37 -5.84
CA ILE A 247 -13.71 7.37 -4.52
C ILE A 247 -15.04 8.11 -4.66
N GLU A 248 -16.09 7.36 -5.00
CA GLU A 248 -17.44 7.89 -5.20
C GLU A 248 -18.27 7.78 -3.94
N VAL A 249 -18.59 8.91 -3.30
CA VAL A 249 -19.43 8.98 -2.09
C VAL A 249 -20.83 8.38 -2.33
N GLY A 250 -21.38 8.60 -3.52
CA GLY A 250 -22.75 8.22 -3.88
C GLY A 250 -23.85 9.08 -3.25
N PRO A 251 -25.11 8.91 -3.67
CA PRO A 251 -26.22 9.78 -3.27
C PRO A 251 -26.87 9.41 -1.93
N LEU A 252 -26.75 8.16 -1.48
CA LEU A 252 -27.43 7.70 -0.27
C LEU A 252 -26.70 8.15 0.99
N LYS A 253 -27.48 8.40 2.04
CA LYS A 253 -26.99 8.79 3.36
C LYS A 253 -27.43 7.75 4.39
N ASP A 254 -26.52 7.41 5.28
CA ASP A 254 -26.77 6.66 6.50
C ASP A 254 -27.34 7.58 7.58
N ASP A 255 -28.02 6.98 8.54
CA ASP A 255 -28.58 7.64 9.73
C ASP A 255 -27.64 7.56 10.95
N GLY A 256 -26.38 7.17 10.74
CA GLY A 256 -25.39 6.94 11.78
C GLY A 256 -25.39 5.53 12.36
N SER A 257 -26.18 4.61 11.80
CA SER A 257 -26.20 3.20 12.22
C SER A 257 -25.00 2.40 11.70
N LEU A 258 -24.43 2.73 10.54
CA LEU A 258 -23.17 2.13 10.09
C LEU A 258 -21.99 2.79 10.82
N THR A 259 -20.98 2.00 11.17
CA THR A 259 -19.74 2.52 11.78
C THR A 259 -18.55 2.33 10.85
N PHE A 260 -17.88 3.43 10.53
CA PHE A 260 -16.64 3.44 9.74
C PHE A 260 -15.45 3.74 10.66
N GLU A 261 -14.68 2.70 10.96
CA GLU A 261 -13.47 2.80 11.77
C GLU A 261 -12.26 3.12 10.90
N ILE A 262 -11.47 4.12 11.32
CA ILE A 262 -10.27 4.58 10.61
C ILE A 262 -9.07 4.40 11.53
N TYR A 263 -8.05 3.69 11.04
CA TYR A 263 -6.82 3.38 11.80
C TYR A 263 -5.63 4.18 11.22
N PRO A 264 -5.41 5.45 11.65
CA PRO A 264 -4.31 6.27 11.18
C PRO A 264 -3.03 6.08 11.99
N SER A 265 -1.91 6.55 11.44
CA SER A 265 -0.70 6.78 12.22
C SER A 265 0.02 8.07 11.81
N LEU A 266 0.48 8.84 12.79
CA LEU A 266 1.08 10.18 12.61
C LEU A 266 2.39 10.22 11.80
N ARG A 267 2.99 9.07 11.52
CA ARG A 267 4.20 8.95 10.69
C ARG A 267 4.00 8.17 9.39
N SER A 268 2.76 7.80 9.05
CA SER A 268 2.46 7.08 7.81
C SER A 268 2.22 8.07 6.67
N PRO A 269 3.04 8.06 5.60
CA PRO A 269 2.80 8.90 4.43
C PRO A 269 1.48 8.55 3.75
N TYR A 270 1.10 7.27 3.68
CA TYR A 270 -0.20 6.87 3.12
C TYR A 270 -1.38 7.32 3.97
N THR A 271 -1.24 7.37 5.31
CA THR A 271 -2.27 7.98 6.17
C THR A 271 -2.39 9.47 5.85
N ALA A 272 -1.27 10.20 5.74
CA ALA A 272 -1.28 11.61 5.39
C ALA A 272 -1.92 11.91 4.02
N VAL A 273 -1.86 10.97 3.06
CA VAL A 273 -2.49 11.10 1.75
C VAL A 273 -4.02 11.02 1.83
N ILE A 274 -4.57 10.14 2.66
CA ILE A 274 -5.99 9.75 2.57
C ILE A 274 -6.85 10.14 3.76
N PHE A 275 -6.27 10.49 4.90
CA PHE A 275 -6.99 10.65 6.17
C PHE A 275 -8.14 11.67 6.07
N GLU A 276 -7.90 12.86 5.53
CA GLU A 276 -8.95 13.86 5.33
C GLU A 276 -10.06 13.37 4.38
N THR A 277 -9.71 12.63 3.33
CA THR A 277 -10.68 12.05 2.38
C THR A 277 -11.54 10.98 3.06
N ALA A 278 -10.96 10.18 3.96
CA ALA A 278 -11.70 9.19 4.74
C ALA A 278 -12.67 9.85 5.73
N LEU A 279 -12.27 10.95 6.38
CA LEU A 279 -13.16 11.74 7.24
C LEU A 279 -14.31 12.36 6.42
N ARG A 280 -14.00 12.98 5.28
CA ARG A 280 -15.01 13.54 4.37
C ARG A 280 -15.96 12.49 3.83
N LEU A 281 -15.48 11.28 3.53
CA LEU A 281 -16.34 10.17 3.12
C LEU A 281 -17.36 9.89 4.23
N ALA A 282 -16.90 9.74 5.47
CA ALA A 282 -17.77 9.43 6.59
C ALA A 282 -18.84 10.50 6.83
N GLU A 283 -18.41 11.77 6.90
CA GLU A 283 -19.29 12.94 7.02
C GLU A 283 -20.28 13.00 5.87
N SER A 284 -19.80 12.86 4.64
CA SER A 284 -20.64 12.98 3.45
C SER A 284 -21.63 11.83 3.34
N THR A 285 -21.31 10.61 3.78
CA THR A 285 -22.28 9.50 3.77
C THR A 285 -23.14 9.42 5.02
N GLY A 286 -22.88 10.22 6.06
CA GLY A 286 -23.60 10.16 7.34
C GLY A 286 -23.26 8.93 8.19
N VAL A 287 -22.23 8.17 7.84
CA VAL A 287 -21.82 6.99 8.64
C VAL A 287 -21.04 7.46 9.87
N ARG A 288 -21.18 6.74 10.99
CA ARG A 288 -20.48 7.08 12.23
C ARG A 288 -18.97 6.84 12.07
N ALA A 289 -18.17 7.90 12.07
CA ALA A 289 -16.72 7.78 12.08
C ALA A 289 -16.20 7.43 13.48
N VAL A 290 -15.31 6.44 13.57
CA VAL A 290 -14.58 6.11 14.81
C VAL A 290 -13.09 6.09 14.50
N ILE A 291 -12.32 7.00 15.11
CA ILE A 291 -10.89 7.13 14.85
C ILE A 291 -10.11 6.32 15.88
N ARG A 292 -9.26 5.42 15.38
CA ARG A 292 -8.49 4.46 16.17
C ARG A 292 -7.01 4.60 15.85
N PRO A 293 -6.34 5.68 16.32
CA PRO A 293 -4.93 5.88 16.03
C PRO A 293 -4.10 4.71 16.56
N VAL A 294 -3.00 4.42 15.85
CA VAL A 294 -2.02 3.40 16.27
C VAL A 294 -0.59 3.95 16.18
N LEU A 295 0.29 3.45 17.03
CA LEU A 295 1.68 3.86 17.07
C LEU A 295 2.44 3.39 15.79
N PRO A 296 3.31 4.22 15.19
CA PRO A 296 4.08 3.85 14.01
C PRO A 296 4.86 2.54 14.20
N MET A 297 4.85 1.65 13.19
CA MET A 297 5.56 0.36 13.23
C MET A 297 7.05 0.46 13.58
N VAL A 298 7.72 1.52 13.12
CA VAL A 298 9.14 1.73 13.41
C VAL A 298 9.38 2.01 14.89
N MET A 299 8.39 2.61 15.57
CA MET A 299 8.39 2.78 17.02
C MET A 299 7.90 1.52 17.76
N ARG A 300 7.51 0.47 17.03
CA ARG A 300 7.14 -0.87 17.51
C ARG A 300 8.25 -1.91 17.24
N GLY A 301 9.49 -1.47 16.98
CA GLY A 301 10.65 -2.37 16.76
C GLY A 301 10.84 -2.87 15.32
N VAL A 302 9.95 -2.52 14.37
CA VAL A 302 10.10 -2.95 12.97
C VAL A 302 11.16 -2.09 12.26
N PRO A 303 12.23 -2.68 11.70
CA PRO A 303 13.30 -1.90 11.06
C PRO A 303 12.81 -1.04 9.89
N ALA A 304 13.20 0.24 9.88
CA ALA A 304 13.03 1.12 8.73
C ALA A 304 14.21 0.95 7.77
N THR A 305 14.17 -0.05 6.89
CA THR A 305 15.21 -0.20 5.86
C THR A 305 15.17 0.99 4.89
N ARG A 306 16.34 1.39 4.37
CA ARG A 306 16.44 2.47 3.38
C ARG A 306 15.63 2.14 2.12
N GLN A 307 15.68 0.89 1.68
CA GLN A 307 14.97 0.37 0.51
C GLN A 307 13.45 0.60 0.64
N LYS A 308 12.85 0.11 1.73
CA LYS A 308 11.43 0.26 2.04
C LYS A 308 11.02 1.73 2.18
N GLY A 309 11.80 2.52 2.94
CA GLY A 309 11.52 3.94 3.12
C GLY A 309 11.53 4.72 1.81
N GLN A 310 12.50 4.49 0.93
CA GLN A 310 12.59 5.19 -0.35
C GLN A 310 11.43 4.86 -1.28
N TYR A 311 11.03 3.58 -1.38
CA TYR A 311 9.89 3.17 -2.19
C TYR A 311 8.59 3.83 -1.68
N ILE A 312 8.27 3.64 -0.39
CA ILE A 312 7.02 4.12 0.21
C ILE A 312 6.84 5.63 0.04
N PHE A 313 7.87 6.45 0.30
CA PHE A 313 7.73 7.90 0.16
C PHE A 313 7.61 8.37 -1.29
N LYS A 314 8.30 7.71 -2.23
CA LYS A 314 8.16 8.02 -3.66
C LYS A 314 6.78 7.64 -4.17
N ASP A 315 6.28 6.47 -3.77
CA ASP A 315 4.97 5.97 -4.16
C ASP A 315 3.85 6.82 -3.56
N ALA A 316 3.86 7.07 -2.25
CA ALA A 316 2.89 7.95 -1.60
C ALA A 316 2.84 9.35 -2.24
N ALA A 317 3.99 9.90 -2.65
CA ALA A 317 4.01 11.18 -3.36
C ALA A 317 3.43 11.09 -4.79
N ARG A 318 3.55 9.95 -5.49
CA ARG A 318 2.87 9.73 -6.77
C ARG A 318 1.36 9.62 -6.59
N GLU A 319 0.91 8.87 -5.58
CA GLU A 319 -0.50 8.72 -5.24
C GLU A 319 -1.13 10.05 -4.82
N ALA A 320 -0.43 10.84 -4.00
CA ALA A 320 -0.87 12.17 -3.61
C ALA A 320 -1.06 13.09 -4.82
N ARG A 321 -0.13 13.08 -5.80
CA ARG A 321 -0.25 13.86 -7.03
C ARG A 321 -1.42 13.38 -7.90
N ALA A 322 -1.66 12.07 -7.97
CA ALA A 322 -2.82 11.52 -8.68
C ALA A 322 -4.17 11.95 -8.06
N LEU A 323 -4.15 12.34 -6.77
CA LEU A 323 -5.28 12.94 -6.05
C LEU A 323 -5.27 14.48 -6.06
N GLY A 324 -4.31 15.13 -6.73
CA GLY A 324 -4.20 16.59 -6.80
C GLY A 324 -3.66 17.26 -5.52
N LEU A 325 -2.96 16.52 -4.66
CA LEU A 325 -2.48 17.00 -3.36
C LEU A 325 -1.02 17.52 -3.42
N ASP A 326 -0.71 18.66 -2.78
CA ASP A 326 0.66 19.24 -2.66
C ASP A 326 1.49 18.54 -1.55
N PHE A 327 1.62 17.22 -1.66
CA PHE A 327 2.34 16.39 -0.70
C PHE A 327 3.86 16.46 -0.90
N GLY A 328 4.62 16.43 0.20
CA GLY A 328 6.04 16.09 0.16
C GLY A 328 6.99 17.13 0.74
N ARG A 329 6.50 18.28 1.24
CA ARG A 329 7.30 19.14 2.14
C ARG A 329 7.31 18.47 3.51
N PHE A 330 8.21 17.50 3.64
CA PHE A 330 8.21 16.57 4.75
C PHE A 330 9.16 17.03 5.86
N TYR A 331 8.72 16.87 7.10
CA TYR A 331 9.56 16.91 8.29
C TYR A 331 9.25 15.69 9.15
N ASP A 332 10.22 14.79 9.33
CA ASP A 332 9.98 13.48 9.95
C ASP A 332 9.51 13.64 11.40
N PRO A 333 8.30 13.17 11.74
CA PRO A 333 7.77 13.27 13.08
C PRO A 333 8.13 12.06 13.96
N ILE A 334 8.89 11.07 13.47
CA ILE A 334 9.21 9.84 14.23
C ILE A 334 9.72 10.12 15.65
N GLY A 335 9.30 9.33 16.64
CA GLY A 335 9.78 9.47 18.01
C GLY A 335 8.97 10.46 18.82
N GLU A 336 9.66 11.36 19.50
CA GLU A 336 9.11 12.33 20.45
C GLU A 336 8.00 13.18 19.84
N PRO A 337 8.06 13.68 18.59
CA PRO A 337 6.95 14.44 18.03
C PRO A 337 5.66 13.62 17.95
N VAL A 338 5.74 12.34 17.58
CA VAL A 338 4.60 11.43 17.57
C VAL A 338 4.09 11.16 18.98
N ARG A 339 4.97 10.94 19.97
CA ARG A 339 4.57 10.74 21.38
C ARG A 339 3.85 11.97 21.92
N ARG A 340 4.41 13.16 21.71
CA ARG A 340 3.81 14.44 22.08
C ARG A 340 2.47 14.65 21.38
N GLY A 341 2.37 14.33 20.10
CA GLY A 341 1.11 14.37 19.35
C GLY A 341 0.03 13.46 19.95
N TYR A 342 0.37 12.21 20.27
CA TYR A 342 -0.59 11.25 20.86
C TYR A 342 -0.92 11.53 22.32
N SER A 343 0.00 12.11 23.10
CA SER A 343 -0.31 12.54 24.48
C SER A 343 -1.45 13.56 24.56
N LEU A 344 -1.72 14.27 23.47
CA LEU A 344 -2.82 15.22 23.37
C LEU A 344 -4.11 14.59 22.81
N TYR A 345 -4.06 13.36 22.28
CA TYR A 345 -5.19 12.76 21.57
C TYR A 345 -6.40 12.49 22.48
N PRO A 346 -6.28 11.86 23.67
CA PRO A 346 -7.43 11.63 24.53
C PRO A 346 -8.16 12.93 24.91
N TRP A 347 -7.41 13.95 25.31
CA TRP A 347 -7.94 15.28 25.62
C TRP A 347 -8.60 15.95 24.40
N ALA A 348 -7.97 15.88 23.22
CA ALA A 348 -8.58 16.41 22.01
C ALA A 348 -9.87 15.66 21.63
N ALA A 349 -9.92 14.35 21.85
CA ALA A 349 -11.09 13.52 21.61
C ALA A 349 -12.25 13.87 22.57
N GLU A 350 -11.98 14.11 23.86
CA GLU A 350 -12.97 14.62 24.82
C GLU A 350 -13.61 15.94 24.38
N GLN A 351 -12.84 16.79 23.69
CA GLN A 351 -13.31 18.06 23.13
C GLN A 351 -13.99 17.91 21.75
N GLY A 352 -14.12 16.68 21.23
CA GLY A 352 -14.66 16.42 19.89
C GLY A 352 -13.72 16.82 18.75
N ARG A 353 -12.42 17.04 19.02
CA ARG A 353 -11.39 17.52 18.09
C ARG A 353 -10.25 16.53 17.87
N GLY A 354 -10.43 15.25 18.24
CA GLY A 354 -9.41 14.22 18.07
C GLY A 354 -9.00 14.03 16.60
N ALA A 355 -9.97 13.99 15.69
CA ALA A 355 -9.73 13.90 14.24
C ALA A 355 -9.01 15.16 13.71
N ASP A 356 -9.41 16.35 14.14
CA ASP A 356 -8.78 17.62 13.77
C ASP A 356 -7.32 17.69 14.21
N LEU A 357 -7.01 17.22 15.43
CA LEU A 357 -5.65 17.17 15.93
C LEU A 357 -4.76 16.29 15.05
N LEU A 358 -5.22 15.07 14.73
CA LEU A 358 -4.45 14.15 13.88
C LEU A 358 -4.31 14.68 12.45
N SER A 359 -5.38 15.25 11.88
CA SER A 359 -5.37 15.86 10.55
C SER A 359 -4.37 17.02 10.48
N SER A 360 -4.45 17.94 11.44
CA SER A 360 -3.53 19.07 11.59
C SER A 360 -2.08 18.60 11.72
N PHE A 361 -1.82 17.59 12.54
CA PHE A 361 -0.47 17.04 12.72
C PHE A 361 0.08 16.49 11.40
N LEU A 362 -0.68 15.64 10.72
CA LEU A 362 -0.29 15.04 9.44
C LEU A 362 -0.04 16.13 8.38
N ARG A 363 -0.90 17.14 8.32
CA ARG A 363 -0.73 18.28 7.41
C ARG A 363 0.58 19.01 7.66
N ARG A 364 0.84 19.40 8.91
CA ARG A 364 2.06 20.11 9.31
C ARG A 364 3.32 19.29 8.99
N ALA A 365 3.30 17.98 9.22
CA ALA A 365 4.45 17.11 9.02
C ALA A 365 4.72 16.76 7.54
N PHE A 366 3.69 16.50 6.73
CA PHE A 366 3.85 15.96 5.37
C PHE A 366 3.66 16.97 4.23
N TYR A 367 2.97 18.08 4.48
CA TYR A 367 2.63 19.09 3.47
C TYR A 367 3.31 20.43 3.69
N GLU A 368 3.67 20.75 4.93
CA GLU A 368 4.19 22.08 5.28
C GLU A 368 5.61 22.08 5.83
N GLY A 369 6.16 20.90 6.12
CA GLY A 369 7.54 20.72 6.60
C GLY A 369 7.79 21.35 7.96
N VAL A 370 6.77 21.39 8.82
CA VAL A 370 6.86 21.96 10.17
C VAL A 370 7.52 20.96 11.11
N ASN A 371 8.51 21.42 11.87
CA ASN A 371 9.13 20.63 12.93
C ASN A 371 8.20 20.51 14.15
N THR A 372 7.41 19.43 14.19
CA THR A 372 6.50 19.11 15.29
C THR A 372 7.21 18.68 16.58
N ASN A 373 8.55 18.60 16.59
CA ASN A 373 9.34 18.34 17.80
C ASN A 373 9.50 19.57 18.71
N THR A 374 9.06 20.74 18.27
CA THR A 374 9.20 22.01 19.00
C THR A 374 7.84 22.47 19.50
N ASP A 375 7.82 23.19 20.62
CA ASP A 375 6.60 23.80 21.17
C ASP A 375 5.91 24.69 20.14
N ARG A 376 6.68 25.50 19.41
CA ARG A 376 6.15 26.32 18.32
C ARG A 376 5.50 25.50 17.20
N GLY A 377 6.09 24.35 16.86
CA GLY A 377 5.53 23.46 15.84
C GLY A 377 4.26 22.78 16.32
N LEU A 378 4.25 22.30 17.56
CA LEU A 378 3.10 21.62 18.18
C LEU A 378 1.96 22.61 18.47
N GLN A 379 2.26 23.84 18.87
CA GLN A 379 1.30 24.93 19.00
C GLN A 379 0.51 25.12 17.70
N ARG A 380 1.20 25.17 16.54
CA ARG A 380 0.54 25.27 15.22
C ARG A 380 -0.33 24.07 14.88
N VAL A 381 -0.03 22.90 15.43
CA VAL A 381 -0.86 21.70 15.28
C VAL A 381 -2.14 21.88 16.10
N VAL A 382 -2.00 22.22 17.38
CA VAL A 382 -3.09 22.39 18.35
C VAL A 382 -4.05 23.51 17.95
N GLU A 383 -3.53 24.71 17.68
CA GLU A 383 -4.37 25.87 17.37
C GLU A 383 -5.14 25.70 16.06
N GLN A 384 -4.52 25.08 15.05
CA GLN A 384 -5.18 24.77 13.78
C GLN A 384 -6.26 23.70 13.94
N ALA A 385 -6.11 22.80 14.90
CA ALA A 385 -7.13 21.84 15.29
C ALA A 385 -8.25 22.49 16.12
N GLY A 386 -8.23 23.82 16.33
CA GLY A 386 -9.25 24.56 17.09
C GLY A 386 -9.14 24.37 18.60
N LEU A 387 -7.96 23.97 19.10
CA LEU A 387 -7.70 23.70 20.50
C LEU A 387 -6.81 24.80 21.13
N SER A 388 -6.88 24.97 22.45
CA SER A 388 -6.07 25.96 23.18
C SER A 388 -4.64 25.45 23.38
N TRP A 389 -3.64 26.21 22.93
CA TRP A 389 -2.24 25.91 23.23
C TRP A 389 -1.92 26.06 24.72
N GLU A 390 -2.55 27.02 25.41
CA GLU A 390 -2.32 27.23 26.84
C GLU A 390 -2.75 26.04 27.69
N GLU A 391 -3.81 25.35 27.28
CA GLU A 391 -4.24 24.09 27.90
C GLU A 391 -3.39 22.91 27.41
N ALA A 392 -3.12 22.82 26.11
CA ALA A 392 -2.35 21.71 25.56
C ALA A 392 -0.95 21.63 26.20
N ARG A 393 -0.25 22.75 26.35
CA ARG A 393 1.12 22.77 26.89
C ARG A 393 1.25 22.19 28.31
N THR A 394 0.18 22.18 29.11
CA THR A 394 0.19 21.59 30.45
C THR A 394 -0.01 20.06 30.42
N ARG A 395 -0.41 19.51 29.27
CA ARG A 395 -0.73 18.09 29.05
C ARG A 395 0.28 17.37 28.16
N VAL A 396 0.98 18.09 27.28
CA VAL A 396 1.96 17.52 26.34
C VAL A 396 2.97 16.63 27.07
N GLY A 397 3.17 15.41 26.57
CA GLY A 397 4.07 14.43 27.15
C GLY A 397 3.49 13.67 28.34
N GLY A 398 2.24 13.97 28.74
CA GLY A 398 1.52 13.23 29.77
C GLY A 398 1.23 11.78 29.35
N PRO A 399 1.10 10.87 30.34
CA PRO A 399 0.72 9.47 30.08
C PRO A 399 -0.77 9.34 29.79
N GLY A 400 -1.23 8.13 29.48
CA GLY A 400 -2.65 7.76 29.42
C GLY A 400 -3.20 7.58 28.01
N TRP A 401 -2.37 7.78 26.99
CA TRP A 401 -2.71 7.54 25.59
C TRP A 401 -2.22 6.15 25.11
N GLU A 402 -1.24 5.58 25.80
CA GLU A 402 -0.54 4.35 25.38
C GLU A 402 -1.48 3.14 25.34
N GLU A 403 -2.31 2.96 26.37
CA GLU A 403 -3.23 1.83 26.49
C GLU A 403 -4.31 1.88 25.39
N GLU A 404 -4.87 3.07 25.12
CA GLU A 404 -5.85 3.26 24.05
C GLU A 404 -5.27 2.90 22.67
N LEU A 405 -4.07 3.39 22.37
CA LEU A 405 -3.40 3.10 21.09
C LEU A 405 -3.02 1.63 20.95
N GLU A 406 -2.65 0.97 22.05
CA GLU A 406 -2.37 -0.46 22.05
C GLU A 406 -3.64 -1.28 21.83
N GLN A 407 -4.75 -0.93 22.48
CA GLN A 407 -6.04 -1.59 22.26
C GLN A 407 -6.53 -1.41 20.81
N ASN A 408 -6.31 -0.23 20.22
CA ASN A 408 -6.57 0.00 18.80
C ASN A 408 -5.73 -0.91 17.91
N ARG A 409 -4.44 -1.10 18.24
CA ARG A 409 -3.56 -2.01 17.51
C ARG A 409 -4.04 -3.46 17.61
N LEU A 410 -4.39 -3.93 18.81
CA LEU A 410 -4.89 -5.29 19.01
C LEU A 410 -6.19 -5.53 18.24
N THR A 411 -7.09 -4.54 18.24
CA THR A 411 -8.33 -4.59 17.45
C THR A 411 -8.03 -4.68 15.95
N MET A 412 -7.02 -3.94 15.47
CA MET A 412 -6.56 -3.99 14.08
C MET A 412 -6.04 -5.38 13.67
N TYR A 413 -5.21 -5.98 14.54
CA TYR A 413 -4.69 -7.33 14.34
C TYR A 413 -5.80 -8.38 14.32
N ALA A 414 -6.82 -8.21 15.16
CA ALA A 414 -7.93 -9.17 15.25
C ALA A 414 -8.74 -9.30 13.95
N PHE A 415 -8.79 -8.26 13.10
CA PHE A 415 -9.41 -8.35 11.77
C PHE A 415 -8.42 -8.67 10.64
N GLY A 416 -7.17 -9.01 10.97
CA GLY A 416 -6.17 -9.44 9.98
C GLY A 416 -5.34 -8.30 9.38
N SER A 417 -5.26 -7.13 10.02
CA SER A 417 -4.40 -6.03 9.57
C SER A 417 -3.35 -5.62 10.63
N TRP A 418 -2.21 -5.17 10.17
CA TRP A 418 -1.09 -4.70 11.01
C TRP A 418 -0.55 -3.32 10.58
N GLY A 419 -0.92 -2.89 9.37
CA GLY A 419 -0.44 -1.70 8.69
C GLY A 419 -1.46 -0.57 8.69
N VAL A 420 -1.02 0.62 8.28
CA VAL A 420 -1.84 1.83 8.26
C VAL A 420 -1.68 2.63 6.95
N PRO A 421 -2.71 3.34 6.48
CA PRO A 421 -4.06 3.37 7.06
C PRO A 421 -4.76 2.03 6.84
N SER A 422 -5.56 1.62 7.82
CA SER A 422 -6.53 0.54 7.67
C SER A 422 -7.92 1.07 7.98
N PHE A 423 -8.91 0.41 7.42
CA PHE A 423 -10.30 0.78 7.58
C PHE A 423 -11.14 -0.45 7.90
N ARG A 424 -12.18 -0.28 8.72
CA ARG A 424 -13.16 -1.34 9.00
C ARG A 424 -14.57 -0.75 8.99
N LEU A 425 -15.47 -1.36 8.24
CA LEU A 425 -16.88 -0.99 8.18
C LEU A 425 -17.69 -2.02 8.97
N LEU A 426 -18.51 -1.53 9.89
CA LEU A 426 -19.44 -2.33 10.68
C LEU A 426 -20.88 -1.99 10.30
N ASP A 427 -21.74 -3.00 10.33
CA ASP A 427 -23.17 -2.82 10.10
C ASP A 427 -23.90 -2.21 11.34
N ALA A 428 -25.23 -2.11 11.27
CA ALA A 428 -26.05 -1.57 12.37
C ALA A 428 -26.04 -2.42 13.65
N ARG A 429 -25.59 -3.68 13.57
CA ARG A 429 -25.45 -4.59 14.71
C ARG A 429 -24.04 -4.58 15.29
N GLY A 430 -23.12 -3.84 14.66
CA GLY A 430 -21.70 -3.82 15.02
C GLY A 430 -20.90 -4.98 14.39
N GLU A 431 -21.49 -5.73 13.45
CA GLU A 431 -20.81 -6.85 12.81
C GLU A 431 -19.90 -6.36 11.66
N PRO A 432 -18.67 -6.90 11.52
CA PRO A 432 -17.77 -6.51 10.44
C PRO A 432 -18.33 -6.86 9.05
N VAL A 433 -18.38 -5.86 8.17
CA VAL A 433 -18.77 -6.02 6.76
C VAL A 433 -17.54 -6.09 5.86
N LEU A 434 -16.61 -5.16 6.06
CA LEU A 434 -15.42 -5.01 5.24
C LEU A 434 -14.25 -4.51 6.09
N ALA A 435 -13.07 -5.09 5.94
CA ALA A 435 -11.88 -4.65 6.66
C ALA A 435 -10.63 -4.78 5.78
N LEU A 436 -10.04 -3.65 5.39
CA LEU A 436 -8.96 -3.63 4.40
C LEU A 436 -7.86 -2.63 4.78
N TRP A 437 -6.65 -2.90 4.28
CA TRP A 437 -5.47 -2.09 4.49
C TRP A 437 -5.10 -1.34 3.21
N GLY A 438 -4.70 -0.08 3.36
CA GLY A 438 -4.20 0.73 2.26
C GLY A 438 -5.06 1.96 1.97
N GLN A 439 -4.40 3.04 1.57
CA GLN A 439 -5.07 4.30 1.20
C GLN A 439 -5.94 4.14 -0.05
N ASP A 440 -5.49 3.26 -0.92
CA ASP A 440 -6.04 2.79 -2.19
C ASP A 440 -7.16 1.77 -2.02
N ARG A 441 -7.74 1.63 -0.82
CA ARG A 441 -8.95 0.84 -0.57
C ARG A 441 -10.16 1.69 -0.23
N LEU A 442 -10.00 3.00 0.00
CA LEU A 442 -11.11 3.87 0.42
C LEU A 442 -12.29 3.89 -0.58
N TRP A 443 -12.02 3.74 -1.87
CA TRP A 443 -13.07 3.69 -2.90
C TRP A 443 -14.01 2.49 -2.71
N LEU A 444 -13.49 1.35 -2.21
CA LEU A 444 -14.28 0.16 -1.99
C LEU A 444 -15.20 0.33 -0.79
N PHE A 445 -14.74 1.00 0.27
CA PHE A 445 -15.59 1.38 1.40
C PHE A 445 -16.73 2.30 0.97
N ALA A 446 -16.45 3.28 0.08
CA ALA A 446 -17.49 4.16 -0.43
C ALA A 446 -18.58 3.39 -1.20
N ARG A 447 -18.17 2.43 -2.05
CA ARG A 447 -19.09 1.53 -2.76
C ARG A 447 -19.87 0.63 -1.81
N GLU A 448 -19.22 0.06 -0.81
CA GLU A 448 -19.84 -0.87 0.13
C GLU A 448 -20.86 -0.19 1.05
N ILE A 449 -20.57 1.04 1.50
CA ILE A 449 -21.54 1.89 2.20
C ILE A 449 -22.80 2.08 1.33
N GLN A 450 -22.64 2.47 0.06
CA GLN A 450 -23.80 2.66 -0.83
C GLN A 450 -24.56 1.35 -1.09
N ARG A 451 -23.86 0.20 -1.18
CA ARG A 451 -24.48 -1.12 -1.33
C ARG A 451 -25.38 -1.46 -0.13
N LEU A 452 -24.86 -1.29 1.10
CA LEU A 452 -25.62 -1.51 2.33
C LEU A 452 -26.83 -0.59 2.43
N LEU A 453 -26.66 0.69 2.11
CA LEU A 453 -27.75 1.67 2.14
C LEU A 453 -28.85 1.38 1.11
N ARG A 454 -28.51 0.83 -0.07
CA ARG A 454 -29.50 0.37 -1.04
C ARG A 454 -30.28 -0.83 -0.51
N ALA A 455 -29.59 -1.80 0.09
CA ALA A 455 -30.20 -3.03 0.60
C ALA A 455 -31.19 -2.79 1.74
N ARG A 456 -31.11 -1.66 2.45
CA ARG A 456 -32.08 -1.26 3.50
C ARG A 456 -33.35 -0.60 2.96
N LYS A 457 -33.33 -0.10 1.71
CA LYS A 457 -34.47 0.57 1.08
C LYS A 457 -35.39 -0.40 0.33
N VAL A 458 -34.93 -1.62 0.13
CA VAL A 458 -35.71 -2.77 -0.37
C VAL A 458 -36.19 -3.54 0.84
#